data_AF-A0A357LI80-F1
#
_entry.id   AF-A0A357LI80-F1
#
_cell.length_a   1.000
_cell.length_b   1.000
_cell.length_c   1.000
_cell.angle_alpha   90.00
_cell.angle_beta   90.00
_cell.angle_gamma   90.00
#
_symmetry.space_group_name_H-M   'P 1'
#
loop_
_entity.id
_entity.type
_entity.pdbx_description
1 polymer ?
#
loop_
_entity_poly.entity_id
_entity_poly.type
_entity_poly.pdbx_seq_one_letter_code
_entity_poly.pdbx_strand_id
1 'polypeptide(L)'
;MTVHIHKPTRLPPFGRCIYCNASDENGPLTSEHVVPFFLGGNLEIDEASCRDCQKITTKIEGHCAYKVFHQYRHGVGIKSRRSIPQSIPVIFHTNAGPSVRQVPLGDQPQIMTLPIFPEPGMLEGRTPKQQMQPEIMTAWVSQAIEERFERSKREGDEGYSLDAEYDVDIFARFIAKIGIAAS
;
A
#
# COMPACT_ATOMS: atom_id res chain seq x y z
N MET A 1 1.84 0.37 21.21
CA MET A 1 1.57 -1.04 20.84
C MET A 1 2.86 -1.67 20.36
N THR A 2 3.36 -2.69 21.07
CA THR A 2 4.56 -3.42 20.67
C THR A 2 4.14 -4.54 19.73
N VAL A 3 4.40 -4.40 18.43
CA VAL A 3 4.12 -5.47 17.46
C VAL A 3 5.15 -6.58 17.67
N HIS A 4 4.74 -7.68 18.34
CA HIS A 4 5.54 -8.90 18.45
C HIS A 4 5.78 -9.47 17.04
N ILE A 5 7.05 -9.66 16.68
CA ILE A 5 7.42 -10.33 15.42
C ILE A 5 7.10 -11.80 15.62
N HIS A 6 5.93 -12.22 15.18
CA HIS A 6 5.62 -13.63 15.13
C HIS A 6 6.44 -14.24 13.99
N LYS A 7 6.97 -15.45 14.18
CA LYS A 7 7.57 -16.22 13.09
C LYS A 7 6.53 -16.34 11.96
N PRO A 8 6.89 -16.22 10.67
CA PRO A 8 5.91 -16.32 9.60
C PRO A 8 5.20 -17.68 9.67
N THR A 9 3.87 -17.63 9.66
CA THR A 9 3.03 -18.81 9.46
C THR A 9 3.17 -19.21 8.00
N ARG A 10 3.50 -20.48 7.73
CA ARG A 10 3.74 -20.98 6.38
C ARG A 10 2.65 -21.94 5.96
N LEU A 11 2.07 -21.68 4.79
CA LEU A 11 1.15 -22.57 4.10
C LEU A 11 1.92 -23.50 3.15
N PRO A 12 1.43 -24.73 2.95
CA PRO A 12 2.08 -25.69 2.07
C PRO A 12 2.10 -25.21 0.61
N PRO A 13 3.06 -25.71 -0.18
CA PRO A 13 3.17 -25.35 -1.59
C PRO A 13 2.03 -25.93 -2.43
N PHE A 14 1.70 -25.24 -3.52
CA PHE A 14 0.69 -25.69 -4.50
C PHE A 14 1.29 -26.48 -5.68
N GLY A 15 2.62 -26.62 -5.73
CA GLY A 15 3.34 -27.31 -6.80
C GLY A 15 3.38 -26.57 -8.14
N ARG A 16 2.93 -25.31 -8.19
CA ARG A 16 2.97 -24.42 -9.35
C ARG A 16 2.80 -22.97 -8.92
N CYS A 17 3.17 -22.04 -9.81
CA CYS A 17 2.92 -20.62 -9.62
C CYS A 17 1.41 -20.33 -9.50
N ILE A 18 0.99 -19.70 -8.40
CA ILE A 18 -0.41 -19.35 -8.12
C ILE A 18 -0.99 -18.29 -9.07
N TYR A 19 -0.13 -17.60 -9.82
CA TYR A 19 -0.55 -16.53 -10.75
C TYR A 19 -0.66 -16.99 -12.20
N CYS A 20 0.33 -17.74 -12.69
CA CYS A 20 0.40 -18.13 -14.11
C CYS A 20 0.37 -19.64 -14.35
N ASN A 21 0.25 -20.45 -13.29
CA ASN A 21 0.28 -21.92 -13.31
C ASN A 21 1.58 -22.56 -13.85
N ALA A 22 2.64 -21.78 -14.07
CA ALA A 22 3.95 -22.33 -14.45
C ALA A 22 4.47 -23.29 -13.35
N SER A 23 4.99 -24.44 -13.78
CA SER A 23 5.75 -25.36 -12.93
C SER A 23 7.14 -24.81 -12.62
N ASP A 24 7.85 -25.52 -11.73
CA ASP A 24 9.25 -25.28 -11.39
C ASP A 24 10.25 -25.63 -12.52
N GLU A 25 9.77 -26.21 -13.62
CA GLU A 25 10.56 -26.46 -14.84
C GLU A 25 11.21 -25.18 -15.39
N ASN A 26 10.57 -24.03 -15.19
CA ASN A 26 11.09 -22.71 -15.59
C ASN A 26 11.97 -22.04 -14.52
N GLY A 27 12.37 -22.80 -13.49
CA GLY A 27 13.19 -22.37 -12.36
C GLY A 27 12.45 -22.46 -11.02
N PRO A 28 13.19 -22.38 -9.90
CA PRO A 28 12.61 -22.58 -8.58
C PRO A 28 11.56 -21.53 -8.24
N LEU A 29 10.46 -21.99 -7.66
CA LEU A 29 9.40 -21.13 -7.13
C LEU A 29 9.87 -20.41 -5.87
N THR A 30 9.31 -19.23 -5.62
CA THR A 30 9.61 -18.37 -4.47
C THR A 30 8.44 -18.35 -3.49
N SER A 31 8.70 -18.04 -2.22
CA SER A 31 7.61 -17.80 -1.26
C SER A 31 6.87 -16.51 -1.59
N GLU A 32 5.57 -16.49 -1.32
CA GLU A 32 4.70 -15.33 -1.53
C GLU A 32 3.99 -15.00 -0.23
N HIS A 33 4.01 -13.72 0.17
CA HIS A 33 3.19 -13.28 1.30
C HIS A 33 1.73 -13.25 0.87
N VAL A 34 0.78 -13.70 1.69
CA VAL A 34 -0.64 -13.49 1.38
C VAL A 34 -0.96 -12.00 1.60
N VAL A 35 -0.76 -11.52 2.82
CA VAL A 35 -0.75 -10.09 3.16
C VAL A 35 0.71 -9.62 3.25
N PRO A 36 1.12 -8.57 2.53
CA PRO A 36 2.50 -8.11 2.54
C PRO A 36 2.98 -7.67 3.93
N PHE A 37 4.28 -7.86 4.16
CA PHE A 37 4.94 -7.46 5.40
C PHE A 37 4.77 -5.97 5.74
N PHE A 38 4.68 -5.08 4.74
CA PHE A 38 4.51 -3.63 4.99
C PHE A 38 3.12 -3.25 5.52
N LEU A 39 2.16 -4.18 5.48
CA LEU A 39 0.87 -4.09 6.17
C LEU A 39 0.85 -4.87 7.49
N GLY A 40 1.99 -5.37 7.95
CA GLY A 40 2.09 -6.22 9.13
C GLY A 40 1.69 -7.67 8.90
N GLY A 41 1.53 -8.09 7.64
CA GLY A 41 1.22 -9.48 7.30
C GLY A 41 2.37 -10.43 7.65
N ASN A 42 2.00 -11.66 8.04
CA ASN A 42 2.93 -12.68 8.52
C ASN A 42 2.56 -14.10 8.07
N LEU A 43 1.72 -14.20 7.03
CA LEU A 43 1.31 -15.46 6.39
C LEU A 43 1.99 -15.55 5.03
N GLU A 44 2.77 -16.60 4.82
CA GLU A 44 3.47 -16.88 3.57
C GLU A 44 3.03 -18.24 3.01
N ILE A 45 2.99 -18.35 1.68
CA ILE A 45 2.85 -19.62 0.97
C ILE A 45 4.23 -20.01 0.46
N ASP A 46 4.72 -21.20 0.82
CA ASP A 46 5.99 -21.70 0.31
C ASP A 46 5.87 -22.07 -1.18
N GLU A 47 6.94 -21.84 -1.96
CA GLU A 47 7.03 -22.22 -3.39
C GLU A 47 5.78 -21.82 -4.21
N ALA A 48 5.34 -20.58 -4.05
CA ALA A 48 4.04 -20.10 -4.50
C ALA A 48 4.10 -19.32 -5.83
N SER A 49 5.18 -18.61 -6.13
CA SER A 49 5.28 -17.76 -7.32
C SER A 49 6.53 -18.05 -8.14
N CYS A 50 6.42 -18.02 -9.47
CA CYS A 50 7.61 -18.06 -10.32
C CYS A 50 8.35 -16.72 -10.26
N ARG A 51 9.64 -16.69 -10.64
CA ARG A 51 10.47 -15.48 -10.58
C ARG A 51 9.89 -14.28 -11.34
N ASP A 52 9.20 -14.52 -12.45
CA ASP A 52 8.63 -13.42 -13.23
C ASP A 52 7.38 -12.83 -12.57
N CYS A 53 6.50 -13.66 -12.04
CA CYS A 53 5.37 -13.19 -11.24
C CYS A 53 5.84 -12.51 -9.95
N GLN A 54 6.87 -13.04 -9.28
CA GLN A 54 7.49 -12.42 -8.10
C GLN A 54 8.01 -11.00 -8.40
N LYS A 55 8.65 -10.77 -9.57
CA LYS A 55 9.08 -9.43 -9.98
C LYS A 55 7.88 -8.48 -10.17
N ILE A 56 6.78 -8.98 -10.74
CA ILE A 56 5.56 -8.19 -10.96
C ILE A 56 4.94 -7.82 -9.61
N THR A 57 4.74 -8.79 -8.71
CA THR A 57 4.14 -8.55 -7.39
C THR A 57 5.03 -7.64 -6.54
N THR A 58 6.34 -7.82 -6.56
CA THR A 58 7.30 -6.93 -5.87
C THR A 58 7.16 -5.47 -6.30
N LYS A 59 6.95 -5.21 -7.60
CA LYS A 59 6.73 -3.84 -8.10
C LYS A 59 5.40 -3.27 -7.62
N ILE A 60 4.33 -4.05 -7.71
CA ILE A 60 2.99 -3.66 -7.25
C ILE A 60 3.01 -3.33 -5.75
N GLU A 61 3.57 -4.23 -4.94
CA GLU A 61 3.71 -4.05 -3.50
C GLU A 61 4.59 -2.84 -3.14
N GLY A 62 5.70 -2.66 -3.84
CA GLY A 62 6.58 -1.51 -3.65
C GLY A 62 5.88 -0.19 -3.91
N HIS A 63 5.08 -0.11 -4.99
CA HIS A 63 4.27 1.05 -5.32
C HIS A 63 3.25 1.34 -4.21
N CYS A 64 2.44 0.35 -3.83
CA CYS A 64 1.44 0.54 -2.77
C CYS A 64 2.08 0.90 -1.42
N ALA A 65 3.20 0.28 -1.06
CA ALA A 65 3.90 0.56 0.19
C ALA A 65 4.44 2.00 0.30
N TYR A 66 4.81 2.61 -0.84
CA TYR A 66 5.43 3.92 -0.89
C TYR A 66 4.49 5.05 -1.30
N LYS A 67 3.53 4.78 -2.20
CA LYS A 67 2.63 5.80 -2.75
C LYS A 67 1.24 5.81 -2.11
N VAL A 68 0.79 4.67 -1.57
CA VAL A 68 -0.57 4.55 -0.99
C VAL A 68 -0.50 4.48 0.54
N PHE A 69 0.29 3.56 1.08
CA PHE A 69 0.28 3.24 2.51
C PHE A 69 1.40 3.90 3.30
N HIS A 70 2.28 4.68 2.68
CA HIS A 70 3.52 5.15 3.30
C HIS A 70 3.30 5.92 4.60
N GLN A 71 2.37 6.85 4.62
CA GLN A 71 2.11 7.64 5.81
C GLN A 71 1.41 6.82 6.88
N TYR A 72 0.39 6.06 6.48
CA TYR A 72 -0.36 5.19 7.38
C TYR A 72 0.56 4.23 8.12
N ARG A 73 1.39 3.47 7.38
CA ARG A 73 2.30 2.47 7.99
C ARG A 73 3.26 3.07 9.01
N HIS A 74 3.70 4.31 8.76
CA HIS A 74 4.57 5.04 9.66
C HIS A 74 3.81 5.57 10.87
N GLY A 75 2.60 6.07 10.66
CA GLY A 75 1.72 6.57 11.70
C GLY A 75 1.28 5.52 12.72
N VAL A 76 1.04 4.28 12.26
CA VAL A 76 0.65 3.16 13.13
C VAL A 76 1.83 2.31 13.61
N GLY A 77 3.06 2.68 13.26
CA GLY A 77 4.27 2.02 13.73
C GLY A 77 4.51 0.62 13.14
N ILE A 78 4.06 0.35 11.90
CA ILE A 78 4.37 -0.91 11.22
C ILE A 78 5.88 -0.99 10.96
N LYS A 79 6.47 -2.11 11.36
CA LYS A 79 7.91 -2.36 11.26
C LYS A 79 8.37 -2.30 9.81
N SER A 80 9.49 -1.62 9.59
CA SER A 80 10.20 -1.64 8.31
C SER A 80 11.48 -2.45 8.46
N ARG A 81 11.85 -3.23 7.43
CA ARG A 81 13.16 -3.89 7.35
C ARG A 81 14.27 -2.92 6.94
N ARG A 82 13.91 -1.71 6.47
CA ARG A 82 14.80 -0.61 6.09
C ARG A 82 14.63 0.57 7.04
N SER A 83 15.61 1.47 7.07
CA SER A 83 15.55 2.72 7.85
C SER A 83 14.25 3.47 7.58
N ILE A 84 13.59 3.92 8.64
CA ILE A 84 12.38 4.74 8.58
C ILE A 84 12.81 6.20 8.40
N PRO A 85 12.23 6.96 7.45
CA PRO A 85 12.52 8.37 7.31
C PRO A 85 12.10 9.14 8.57
N GLN A 86 12.91 10.11 9.01
CA GLN A 86 12.60 10.95 10.18
C GLN A 86 11.57 12.04 9.87
N SER A 87 11.47 12.43 8.60
CA SER A 87 10.52 13.42 8.09
C SER A 87 10.06 13.05 6.68
N ILE A 88 8.92 13.61 6.28
CA ILE A 88 8.32 13.41 4.96
C ILE A 88 7.94 14.76 4.33
N PRO A 89 7.91 14.86 2.98
CA PRO A 89 7.47 16.08 2.32
C PRO A 89 5.95 16.24 2.44
N VAL A 90 5.52 17.42 2.88
CA VAL A 90 4.12 17.87 2.90
C VAL A 90 4.02 19.14 2.08
N ILE A 91 3.02 19.24 1.21
CA ILE A 91 2.75 20.44 0.41
C ILE A 91 1.79 21.30 1.23
N PHE A 92 2.19 22.50 1.61
CA PHE A 92 1.31 23.45 2.29
C PHE A 92 0.78 24.46 1.29
N HIS A 93 -0.51 24.78 1.40
CA HIS A 93 -1.15 25.83 0.60
C HIS A 93 -0.99 27.15 1.35
N THR A 94 -0.31 28.11 0.72
CA THR A 94 -0.01 29.42 1.32
C THR A 94 -0.44 30.53 0.37
N ASN A 95 -0.55 31.75 0.90
CA ASN A 95 -0.87 32.96 0.12
C ASN A 95 0.16 33.25 -1.00
N ALA A 96 1.38 32.74 -0.87
CA ALA A 96 2.44 32.87 -1.87
C ALA A 96 2.50 31.69 -2.87
N GLY A 97 1.60 30.71 -2.74
CA GLY A 97 1.58 29.47 -3.51
C GLY A 97 1.97 28.23 -2.71
N PRO A 98 2.04 27.05 -3.36
CA PRO A 98 2.36 25.80 -2.68
C PRO A 98 3.82 25.78 -2.19
N SER A 99 4.02 25.39 -0.93
CA SER A 99 5.35 25.25 -0.31
C SER A 99 5.56 23.82 0.18
N VAL A 100 6.57 23.13 -0.34
CA VAL A 100 6.98 21.81 0.15
C VAL A 100 7.83 21.97 1.41
N ARG A 101 7.45 21.30 2.50
CA ARG A 101 8.21 21.27 3.77
C ARG A 101 8.43 19.86 4.25
N GLN A 102 9.59 19.60 4.85
CA GLN A 102 9.85 18.36 5.58
C GLN A 102 9.19 18.43 6.95
N VAL A 103 8.26 17.52 7.21
CA VAL A 103 7.51 17.45 8.46
C VAL A 103 7.94 16.20 9.22
N PRO A 104 8.26 16.29 10.54
CA PRO A 104 8.56 15.13 11.35
C PRO A 104 7.46 14.06 11.24
N LEU A 105 7.86 12.79 11.22
CA LEU A 105 6.91 11.69 11.02
C LEU A 105 5.80 11.62 12.10
N GLY A 106 6.10 12.10 13.31
CA GLY A 106 5.15 12.23 14.42
C GLY A 106 4.17 13.39 14.28
N ASP A 107 4.43 14.32 13.37
CA ASP A 107 3.67 15.56 13.18
C ASP A 107 2.99 15.62 11.82
N GLN A 108 3.34 14.74 10.87
CA GLN A 108 2.64 14.70 9.59
C GLN A 108 1.14 14.42 9.78
N PRO A 109 0.27 15.14 9.06
CA PRO A 109 -1.12 14.75 8.90
C PRO A 109 -1.21 13.37 8.25
N GLN A 110 -1.88 12.43 8.92
CA GLN A 110 -2.03 11.07 8.42
C GLN A 110 -3.29 10.96 7.59
N ILE A 111 -3.11 10.93 6.26
CA ILE A 111 -4.19 10.73 5.30
C ILE A 111 -3.87 9.48 4.48
N MET A 112 -4.89 8.69 4.17
CA MET A 112 -4.82 7.59 3.25
C MET A 112 -5.96 7.72 2.24
N THR A 113 -5.64 7.85 0.97
CA THR A 113 -6.65 7.92 -0.09
C THR A 113 -6.90 6.53 -0.64
N LEU A 114 -8.15 6.08 -0.62
CA LEU A 114 -8.55 4.77 -1.12
C LEU A 114 -9.73 4.88 -2.12
N PRO A 115 -9.69 4.16 -3.25
CA PRO A 115 -10.79 4.07 -4.18
C PRO A 115 -11.90 3.19 -3.62
N ILE A 116 -13.13 3.56 -3.92
CA ILE A 116 -14.27 2.65 -3.96
C ILE A 116 -14.42 2.22 -5.41
N PHE A 117 -14.32 0.91 -5.66
CA PHE A 117 -14.51 0.34 -6.98
C PHE A 117 -15.99 -0.01 -7.21
N PRO A 118 -16.46 0.06 -8.46
CA PRO A 118 -17.78 -0.47 -8.81
C PRO A 118 -17.80 -1.99 -8.61
N GLU A 119 -19.01 -2.55 -8.63
CA GLU A 119 -19.20 -4.01 -8.57
C GLU A 119 -18.26 -4.72 -9.56
N PRO A 120 -17.60 -5.83 -9.18
CA PRO A 120 -16.69 -6.54 -10.06
C PRO A 120 -17.38 -6.97 -11.36
N GLY A 121 -16.81 -6.57 -12.50
CA GLY A 121 -17.41 -6.86 -13.81
C GLY A 121 -17.65 -8.35 -14.07
N MET A 122 -16.87 -9.24 -13.46
CA MET A 122 -17.07 -10.70 -13.58
C MET A 122 -18.41 -11.17 -12.99
N LEU A 123 -18.94 -10.49 -11.98
CA LEU A 123 -20.23 -10.83 -11.37
C LEU A 123 -21.41 -10.37 -12.23
N GLU A 124 -21.16 -9.43 -13.14
CA GLU A 124 -22.15 -8.88 -14.07
C GLU A 124 -21.95 -9.37 -15.52
N GLY A 125 -21.04 -10.31 -15.76
CA GLY A 125 -20.72 -10.80 -17.10
C GLY A 125 -20.05 -9.77 -18.02
N ARG A 126 -19.50 -8.68 -17.46
CA ARG A 126 -18.76 -7.66 -18.23
C ARG A 126 -17.37 -8.18 -18.60
N THR A 127 -16.92 -7.80 -19.79
CA THR A 127 -15.57 -8.13 -20.28
C THR A 127 -14.51 -7.41 -19.42
N PRO A 128 -13.38 -8.06 -19.09
CA PRO A 128 -12.29 -7.41 -18.36
C PRO A 128 -11.85 -6.12 -19.05
N LYS A 129 -11.75 -5.03 -18.28
CA LYS A 129 -11.20 -3.76 -18.74
C LYS A 129 -9.71 -3.69 -18.45
N GLN A 130 -8.96 -3.03 -19.33
CA GLN A 130 -7.53 -2.78 -19.10
C GLN A 130 -7.27 -1.68 -18.07
N GLN A 131 -8.19 -0.72 -17.95
CA GLN A 131 -8.11 0.41 -17.02
C GLN A 131 -9.30 0.38 -16.06
N MET A 132 -8.97 0.47 -14.78
CA MET A 132 -9.91 0.57 -13.68
C MET A 132 -10.30 2.02 -13.48
N GLN A 133 -11.60 2.25 -13.28
CA GLN A 133 -12.13 3.55 -12.91
C GLN A 133 -12.80 3.39 -11.55
N PRO A 134 -12.33 4.12 -10.52
CA PRO A 134 -13.01 4.12 -9.23
C PRO A 134 -14.33 4.87 -9.37
N GLU A 135 -15.36 4.45 -8.63
CA GLU A 135 -16.58 5.26 -8.51
C GLU A 135 -16.29 6.54 -7.75
N ILE A 136 -15.54 6.42 -6.64
CA ILE A 136 -15.20 7.52 -5.75
C ILE A 136 -13.78 7.31 -5.19
N MET A 137 -13.04 8.41 -5.02
CA MET A 137 -11.84 8.44 -4.19
C MET A 137 -12.19 8.96 -2.80
N THR A 138 -11.91 8.17 -1.78
CA THR A 138 -12.16 8.52 -0.37
C THR A 138 -10.87 8.86 0.34
N ALA A 139 -10.91 9.83 1.25
CA ALA A 139 -9.80 10.17 2.13
C ALA A 139 -10.10 9.70 3.55
N TRP A 140 -9.23 8.84 4.07
CA TRP A 140 -9.26 8.33 5.43
C TRP A 140 -8.25 9.10 6.25
N VAL A 141 -8.70 9.70 7.34
CA VAL A 141 -7.89 10.62 8.16
C VAL A 141 -7.77 10.09 9.59
N SER A 142 -6.60 10.29 10.21
CA SER A 142 -6.46 9.99 11.65
C SER A 142 -7.29 10.98 12.49
N GLN A 143 -7.76 10.56 13.67
CA GLN A 143 -8.46 11.47 14.60
C GLN A 143 -7.61 12.68 15.02
N ALA A 144 -6.29 12.53 15.07
CA ALA A 144 -5.35 13.60 15.44
C ALA A 144 -4.91 14.45 14.25
N ILE A 145 -5.61 14.42 13.11
CA ILE A 145 -5.16 15.07 11.88
C ILE A 145 -5.03 16.59 12.03
N GLU A 146 -5.99 17.23 12.70
CA GLU A 146 -5.99 18.67 12.95
C GLU A 146 -4.85 19.06 13.89
N GLU A 147 -4.70 18.34 15.01
CA GLU A 147 -3.62 18.57 15.98
C GLU A 147 -2.24 18.41 15.34
N ARG A 148 -2.06 17.39 14.48
CA ARG A 148 -0.83 17.15 13.71
C ARG A 148 -0.54 18.29 12.73
N PHE A 149 -1.57 18.75 12.02
CA PHE A 149 -1.45 19.88 11.11
C PHE A 149 -1.04 21.14 11.85
N GLU A 150 -1.70 21.48 12.96
CA GLU A 150 -1.40 22.68 13.75
C GLU A 150 0.03 22.68 14.31
N ARG A 151 0.62 21.52 14.66
CA ARG A 151 2.04 21.43 15.05
C ARG A 151 3.02 21.83 13.95
N SER A 152 2.62 21.68 12.69
CA SER A 152 3.48 21.91 11.51
C SER A 152 3.14 23.19 10.74
N LYS A 153 2.03 23.82 11.11
CA LYS A 153 1.47 25.03 10.49
C LYS A 153 2.33 26.24 10.82
N ARG A 154 2.44 27.14 9.85
CA ARG A 154 3.07 28.46 9.96
C ARG A 154 2.04 29.54 9.64
N GLU A 155 2.32 30.76 10.05
CA GLU A 155 1.50 31.91 9.68
C GLU A 155 1.38 32.01 8.14
N GLY A 156 0.15 32.19 7.65
CA GLY A 156 -0.16 32.22 6.22
C GLY A 156 -0.42 30.86 5.56
N ASP A 157 -0.41 29.76 6.32
CA ASP A 157 -0.86 28.45 5.85
C ASP A 157 -2.38 28.32 5.94
N GLU A 158 -3.01 28.00 4.81
CA GLU A 158 -4.47 27.84 4.70
C GLU A 158 -4.88 26.36 4.58
N GLY A 159 -3.94 25.49 4.22
CA GLY A 159 -4.20 24.07 4.05
C GLY A 159 -2.95 23.29 3.70
N TYR A 160 -3.15 22.01 3.38
CA TYR A 160 -2.07 21.14 2.95
C TYR A 160 -2.61 20.04 2.02
N SER A 161 -1.70 19.51 1.23
CA SER A 161 -1.88 18.32 0.42
C SER A 161 -0.65 17.44 0.54
N LEU A 162 -0.81 16.22 0.09
CA LEU A 162 0.25 15.23 0.07
C LEU A 162 0.50 14.86 -1.38
N ASP A 163 1.77 14.64 -1.72
CA ASP A 163 2.13 14.12 -3.02
C ASP A 163 1.72 12.64 -3.09
N ALA A 164 0.53 12.40 -3.64
CA ALA A 164 -0.02 11.08 -3.84
C ALA A 164 0.00 10.76 -5.33
N GLU A 165 1.12 10.23 -5.84
CA GLU A 165 1.13 9.55 -7.14
C GLU A 165 0.38 8.22 -7.01
N TYR A 166 -0.94 8.30 -7.11
CA TYR A 166 -1.83 7.14 -7.00
C TYR A 166 -2.04 6.49 -8.36
N ASP A 167 -1.78 5.18 -8.46
CA ASP A 167 -2.08 4.39 -9.64
C ASP A 167 -3.21 3.40 -9.29
N VAL A 168 -4.38 3.64 -9.86
CA VAL A 168 -5.60 2.88 -9.57
C VAL A 168 -5.49 1.44 -10.06
N ASP A 169 -4.84 1.21 -11.20
CA ASP A 169 -4.68 -0.13 -11.77
C ASP A 169 -3.71 -0.96 -10.92
N ILE A 170 -2.61 -0.36 -10.49
CA ILE A 170 -1.67 -1.02 -9.57
C ILE A 170 -2.36 -1.34 -8.25
N PHE A 171 -3.16 -0.42 -7.71
CA PHE A 171 -3.88 -0.67 -6.46
C PHE A 171 -4.96 -1.75 -6.59
N ALA A 172 -5.70 -1.79 -7.70
CA ALA A 172 -6.67 -2.86 -7.95
C ALA A 172 -5.99 -4.23 -8.04
N ARG A 173 -4.85 -4.32 -8.73
CA ARG A 173 -4.02 -5.55 -8.77
C ARG A 173 -3.48 -5.92 -7.39
N PHE A 174 -3.14 -4.94 -6.57
CA PHE A 174 -2.74 -5.15 -5.19
C PHE A 174 -3.87 -5.79 -4.37
N ILE A 175 -5.10 -5.26 -4.44
CA ILE A 175 -6.28 -5.86 -3.79
C ILE A 175 -6.47 -7.30 -4.26
N ALA A 176 -6.45 -7.55 -5.57
CA ALA A 176 -6.61 -8.90 -6.13
C ALA A 176 -5.55 -9.87 -5.59
N LYS A 177 -4.30 -9.42 -5.44
CA LYS A 177 -3.21 -10.21 -4.86
C LYS A 177 -3.45 -10.57 -3.40
N ILE A 178 -3.93 -9.62 -2.58
CA ILE A 178 -4.18 -9.86 -1.15
C ILE A 178 -5.54 -10.50 -0.88
N GLY A 179 -6.46 -10.51 -1.85
CA GLY A 179 -7.80 -11.07 -1.73
C GLY A 179 -7.83 -12.57 -1.43
N ILE A 180 -6.73 -13.29 -1.72
CA ILE A 180 -6.52 -14.69 -1.30
C ILE A 180 -6.60 -14.83 0.24
N ALA A 181 -6.37 -13.75 1.00
CA ALA A 181 -6.48 -13.76 2.47
C ALA A 181 -7.92 -13.83 3.01
N ALA A 182 -8.93 -13.56 2.18
CA ALA A 182 -10.32 -13.39 2.61
C ALA A 182 -11.21 -14.62 2.41
N SER A 183 -10.64 -15.72 1.91
CA SER A 183 -11.33 -16.98 1.58
C SER A 183 -11.03 -18.10 2.57
#